data_AF-A0A7C1IHH4-F1
#
_entry.id   AF-A0A7C1IHH4-F1
#
_cell.length_a   1.000
_cell.length_b   1.000
_cell.length_c   1.000
_cell.angle_alpha   90.00
_cell.angle_beta   90.00
_cell.angle_gamma   90.00
#
_symmetry.space_group_name_H-M   'P 1'
#
loop_
_entity.id
_entity.type
_entity.pdbx_description
1 polymer ?
#
loop_
_entity_poly.entity_id
_entity_poly.type
_entity_poly.pdbx_seq_one_letter_code
_entity_poly.pdbx_strand_id
1 'polypeptide(L)'
;METTRSLSFAINMPSSGQDEGAGEVCIANISPRERAKRMRFAIAQFTVTLIILAALIVFNVDPVWRSLLLFMFWPAAIGYFEARDKTCVAHALNKTRKLGDVTEKIEDRAELKQIARQSRRVILKAFYVTILLTLIAYSLPF
;
A
#
# COMPACT_ATOMS: atom_id res chain seq x y z
N MET A 1 70.05 -15.18 -1.57
CA MET A 1 68.90 -15.83 -0.91
C MET A 1 68.74 -15.15 0.44
N GLU A 2 67.95 -14.08 0.48
CA GLU A 2 67.69 -13.30 1.69
C GLU A 2 66.19 -13.10 1.84
N THR A 3 65.71 -13.45 3.02
CA THR A 3 64.30 -13.59 3.40
C THR A 3 63.88 -12.32 4.13
N THR A 4 63.07 -11.47 3.52
CA THR A 4 62.62 -10.20 4.12
C THR A 4 61.27 -10.34 4.83
N ARG A 5 61.39 -10.37 6.17
CA ARG A 5 60.62 -9.65 7.21
C ARG A 5 59.08 -9.58 7.18
N SER A 6 58.55 -10.09 8.29
CA SER A 6 57.21 -9.97 8.84
C SER A 6 56.74 -8.54 9.19
N LEU A 7 55.42 -8.36 9.00
CA LEU A 7 54.43 -7.74 9.90
C LEU A 7 54.39 -6.21 10.16
N SER A 8 53.13 -5.80 10.30
CA SER A 8 52.59 -4.60 10.96
C SER A 8 52.50 -3.33 10.13
N PHE A 9 51.33 -3.17 9.49
CA PHE A 9 50.76 -1.86 9.25
C PHE A 9 49.32 -1.85 9.75
N ALA A 10 49.19 -1.71 11.08
CA ALA A 10 47.96 -1.24 11.67
C ALA A 10 47.91 0.27 11.43
N ILE A 11 47.12 0.70 10.44
CA ILE A 11 46.67 2.09 10.34
C ILE A 11 45.20 2.18 10.75
N ASN A 12 45.02 2.98 11.80
CA ASN A 12 43.83 3.69 12.23
C ASN A 12 42.77 3.93 11.14
N MET A 13 41.52 3.57 11.46
CA MET A 13 40.36 4.37 11.03
C MET A 13 39.66 4.92 12.29
N PRO A 14 39.64 6.25 12.49
CA PRO A 14 38.72 6.87 13.41
C PRO A 14 37.37 7.14 12.74
N SER A 15 36.30 6.84 13.48
CA SER A 15 35.01 7.53 13.58
C SER A 15 34.47 8.38 12.40
N SER A 16 33.30 7.97 11.89
CA SER A 16 32.17 8.85 11.53
C SER A 16 30.93 7.94 11.34
N GLY A 17 29.78 8.13 11.98
CA GLY A 17 29.06 9.38 12.07
C GLY A 17 28.27 9.60 10.77
N GLN A 18 27.04 9.08 10.74
CA GLN A 18 25.91 9.47 9.86
C GLN A 18 26.02 9.23 8.33
N ASP A 19 24.83 9.06 7.75
CA ASP A 19 24.47 8.68 6.37
C ASP A 19 24.78 7.22 6.00
N GLU A 20 23.83 6.41 5.57
CA GLU A 20 22.93 6.72 4.48
C GLU A 20 21.48 6.33 4.77
N GLY A 21 20.56 7.25 4.47
CA GLY A 21 19.19 6.90 4.11
C GLY A 21 19.22 6.01 2.87
N ALA A 22 19.51 4.72 3.08
CA ALA A 22 19.28 3.66 2.11
C ALA A 22 17.82 3.80 1.72
N GLY A 23 17.57 4.40 0.54
CA GLY A 23 16.24 4.63 0.03
C GLY A 23 15.46 3.34 0.21
N GLU A 24 14.44 3.36 1.05
CA GLU A 24 13.73 2.17 1.49
C GLU A 24 13.23 1.43 0.25
N VAL A 25 13.99 0.42 -0.21
CA VAL A 25 13.73 -0.25 -1.49
C VAL A 25 12.43 -1.00 -1.31
N CYS A 26 11.32 -0.42 -1.78
CA CYS A 26 9.99 -0.99 -1.56
C CYS A 26 9.88 -2.39 -2.18
N ILE A 27 9.83 -3.41 -1.32
CA ILE A 27 9.60 -4.80 -1.72
C ILE A 27 8.14 -4.94 -2.15
N ALA A 28 7.92 -5.34 -3.40
CA ALA A 28 6.57 -5.63 -3.88
C ALA A 28 6.12 -7.00 -3.39
N ASN A 29 4.86 -7.14 -2.96
CA ASN A 29 4.28 -8.45 -2.63
C ASN A 29 3.25 -8.94 -3.68
N ILE A 30 2.97 -8.14 -4.71
CA ILE A 30 2.05 -8.49 -5.81
C ILE A 30 2.64 -8.20 -7.19
N SER A 31 2.33 -9.10 -8.12
CA SER A 31 2.71 -9.05 -9.53
C SER A 31 2.00 -7.92 -10.30
N PRO A 32 2.51 -7.50 -11.47
CA PRO A 32 1.81 -6.54 -12.33
C PRO A 32 0.39 -6.96 -12.71
N ARG A 33 0.16 -8.27 -12.94
CA ARG A 33 -1.17 -8.83 -13.25
C ARG A 33 -2.15 -8.65 -12.08
N GLU A 34 -1.69 -8.93 -10.87
CA GLU A 34 -2.47 -8.77 -9.65
C GLU A 34 -2.76 -7.30 -9.31
N ARG A 35 -1.86 -6.38 -9.68
CA ARG A 35 -2.11 -4.92 -9.61
C ARG A 35 -3.18 -4.48 -10.58
N ALA A 36 -3.10 -4.93 -11.84
CA ALA A 36 -4.11 -4.60 -12.86
C ALA A 36 -5.51 -5.13 -12.47
N LYS A 37 -5.59 -6.29 -11.82
CA LYS A 37 -6.84 -6.83 -11.26
C LYS A 37 -7.41 -5.90 -10.18
N ARG A 38 -6.59 -5.47 -9.22
CA ARG A 38 -7.00 -4.56 -8.13
C ARG A 38 -7.40 -3.18 -8.63
N MET A 39 -6.68 -2.65 -9.62
CA MET A 39 -7.02 -1.39 -10.26
C MET A 39 -8.37 -1.46 -10.99
N ARG A 40 -8.60 -2.53 -11.78
CA ARG A 40 -9.91 -2.72 -12.44
C ARG A 40 -11.05 -2.84 -11.44
N PHE A 41 -10.85 -3.59 -10.36
CA PHE A 41 -11.82 -3.69 -9.28
C PHE A 41 -12.08 -2.32 -8.62
N ALA A 42 -11.03 -1.55 -8.31
CA ALA A 42 -11.16 -0.23 -7.71
C ALA A 42 -11.97 0.73 -8.60
N ILE A 43 -11.67 0.76 -9.91
CA ILE A 43 -12.39 1.58 -10.88
C ILE A 43 -13.86 1.16 -10.97
N ALA A 44 -14.13 -0.15 -11.09
CA ALA A 44 -15.49 -0.67 -11.18
C ALA A 44 -16.31 -0.33 -9.92
N GLN A 45 -15.75 -0.61 -8.74
CA GLN A 45 -16.39 -0.32 -7.45
C GLN A 45 -16.63 1.18 -7.26
N PHE A 46 -15.66 2.01 -7.59
CA PHE A 46 -15.80 3.47 -7.50
C PHE A 46 -16.91 3.97 -8.43
N THR A 47 -16.94 3.47 -9.67
CA THR A 47 -17.98 3.82 -10.66
C THR A 47 -19.37 3.45 -10.16
N VAL A 48 -19.55 2.23 -9.63
CA VAL A 48 -20.83 1.80 -9.03
C VAL A 48 -21.21 2.69 -7.86
N THR A 49 -20.25 3.06 -7.01
CA THR A 49 -20.50 3.96 -5.87
C THR A 49 -20.98 5.34 -6.33
N LEU A 50 -20.40 5.89 -7.39
CA LEU A 50 -20.84 7.17 -7.98
C LEU A 50 -22.24 7.08 -8.59
N ILE A 51 -22.58 5.98 -9.25
CA ILE A 51 -23.93 5.75 -9.79
C ILE A 51 -24.96 5.75 -8.66
N ILE A 52 -24.68 5.08 -7.55
CA ILE A 52 -25.57 5.06 -6.38
C ILE A 52 -25.68 6.45 -5.76
N LEU A 53 -24.57 7.17 -5.61
CA LEU A 53 -24.59 8.55 -5.13
C LEU A 53 -25.48 9.44 -6.01
N ALA A 54 -25.33 9.35 -7.33
CA ALA A 54 -26.17 10.08 -8.28
C ALA A 54 -27.65 9.72 -8.12
N ALA A 55 -27.98 8.43 -7.97
CA ALA A 55 -29.35 8.00 -7.71
C ALA A 55 -29.90 8.59 -6.40
N LEU A 56 -29.13 8.56 -5.30
CA LEU A 56 -29.54 9.14 -4.02
C LEU A 56 -29.86 10.64 -4.13
N ILE A 57 -29.09 11.38 -4.94
CA ILE A 57 -29.33 12.80 -5.21
C ILE A 57 -30.59 13.00 -6.06
N VAL A 58 -30.70 12.30 -7.20
CA VAL A 58 -31.84 12.44 -8.13
C VAL A 58 -33.17 12.10 -7.47
N PHE A 59 -33.20 11.11 -6.58
CA PHE A 59 -34.40 10.71 -5.84
C PHE A 59 -34.61 11.49 -4.54
N ASN A 60 -33.80 12.52 -4.24
CA ASN A 60 -33.89 13.34 -3.04
C ASN A 60 -33.92 12.52 -1.75
N VAL A 61 -33.11 11.47 -1.68
CA VAL A 61 -33.01 10.61 -0.49
C VAL A 61 -32.27 11.36 0.61
N ASP A 62 -32.70 11.16 1.86
CA ASP A 62 -32.08 11.78 3.04
C ASP A 62 -30.54 11.61 3.04
N PRO A 63 -29.74 12.67 3.29
CA PRO A 63 -28.28 12.64 3.22
C PRO A 63 -27.64 11.63 4.15
N VAL A 64 -28.30 11.21 5.23
CA VAL A 64 -27.81 10.18 6.14
C VAL A 64 -27.51 8.88 5.37
N TRP A 65 -28.26 8.55 4.32
CA TRP A 65 -28.01 7.37 3.49
C TRP A 65 -26.69 7.44 2.71
N ARG A 66 -26.18 8.66 2.44
CA ARG A 66 -24.90 8.85 1.76
C ARG A 66 -23.71 8.44 2.65
N SER A 67 -23.89 8.40 3.97
CA SER A 67 -22.84 7.92 4.89
C SER A 67 -22.50 6.43 4.65
N LEU A 68 -23.46 5.63 4.20
CA LEU A 68 -23.23 4.21 3.86
C LEU A 68 -22.29 4.04 2.66
N LEU A 69 -22.12 5.06 1.83
CA LEU A 69 -21.16 5.04 0.71
C LEU A 69 -19.72 4.95 1.22
N LEU A 70 -19.44 5.25 2.49
CA LEU A 70 -18.14 4.97 3.13
C LEU A 70 -17.72 3.51 2.93
N PHE A 71 -18.65 2.57 3.16
CA PHE A 71 -18.38 1.14 3.01
C PHE A 71 -18.12 0.75 1.55
N MET A 72 -18.58 1.55 0.59
CA MET A 72 -18.37 1.31 -0.84
C MET A 72 -17.08 1.97 -1.34
N PHE A 73 -16.76 3.18 -0.86
CA PHE A 73 -15.52 3.88 -1.16
C PHE A 73 -14.30 3.19 -0.55
N TRP A 74 -14.45 2.57 0.63
CA TRP A 74 -13.36 1.88 1.33
C TRP A 74 -12.65 0.81 0.48
N PRO A 75 -13.33 -0.25 -0.02
CA PRO A 75 -12.68 -1.28 -0.84
C PRO A 75 -12.15 -0.74 -2.17
N ALA A 76 -12.77 0.31 -2.74
CA ALA A 76 -12.25 0.98 -3.93
C ALA A 76 -10.91 1.68 -3.66
N ALA A 77 -10.83 2.46 -2.57
CA ALA A 77 -9.62 3.17 -2.16
C ALA A 77 -8.50 2.18 -1.81
N ILE A 78 -8.79 1.11 -1.08
CA ILE A 78 -7.82 0.03 -0.81
C ILE A 78 -7.29 -0.55 -2.13
N GLY A 79 -8.18 -0.99 -3.04
CA GLY A 79 -7.75 -1.61 -4.30
C GLY A 79 -6.85 -0.69 -5.15
N TYR A 80 -7.17 0.62 -5.18
CA TYR A 80 -6.38 1.63 -5.86
C TYR A 80 -4.97 1.76 -5.24
N PHE A 81 -4.89 1.94 -3.92
CA PHE A 81 -3.60 2.11 -3.24
C PHE A 81 -2.78 0.82 -3.20
N GLU A 82 -3.40 -0.36 -3.09
CA GLU A 82 -2.69 -1.64 -3.21
C GLU A 82 -2.03 -1.76 -4.58
N ALA A 83 -2.75 -1.42 -5.67
CA ALA A 83 -2.21 -1.46 -7.02
C ALA A 83 -1.07 -0.44 -7.21
N ARG A 84 -1.22 0.77 -6.65
CA ARG A 84 -0.27 1.88 -6.79
C ARG A 84 1.02 1.68 -5.99
N ASP A 85 0.90 1.19 -4.76
CA ASP A 85 2.01 0.97 -3.83
C ASP A 85 2.65 -0.41 -4.01
N LYS A 86 2.06 -1.28 -4.85
CA LYS A 86 2.56 -2.63 -5.15
C LYS A 86 2.50 -3.57 -3.93
N THR A 87 1.61 -3.27 -3.00
CA THR A 87 1.48 -3.94 -1.72
C THR A 87 0.02 -4.30 -1.45
N CYS A 88 -0.30 -5.59 -1.40
CA CYS A 88 -1.59 -6.08 -0.96
C CYS A 88 -1.61 -6.34 0.56
N VAL A 89 -2.61 -5.79 1.23
CA VAL A 89 -2.82 -5.90 2.67
C VAL A 89 -3.19 -7.33 3.05
N ALA A 90 -4.04 -8.01 2.28
CA ALA A 90 -4.44 -9.39 2.57
C ALA A 90 -3.24 -10.35 2.52
N HIS A 91 -2.38 -10.20 1.52
CA HIS A 91 -1.14 -10.99 1.42
C HIS A 91 -0.15 -10.66 2.54
N ALA A 92 -0.04 -9.38 2.93
CA ALA A 92 0.76 -8.96 4.08
C ALA A 92 0.30 -9.61 5.39
N LEU A 93 -1.02 -9.66 5.64
CA LEU A 93 -1.60 -10.33 6.81
C LEU A 93 -1.32 -11.83 6.81
N ASN A 94 -1.42 -12.46 5.64
CA ASN A 94 -1.15 -13.89 5.47
C ASN A 94 0.35 -14.23 5.39
N LYS A 95 1.26 -13.25 5.48
CA LYS A 95 2.71 -13.43 5.33
C LYS A 95 3.09 -14.10 3.99
N THR A 96 2.39 -13.70 2.94
CA THR A 96 2.55 -14.25 1.58
C THR A 96 2.87 -13.15 0.57
N ARG A 97 3.38 -13.56 -0.59
CA ARG A 97 3.46 -12.73 -1.81
C ARG A 97 3.00 -13.53 -3.02
N LYS A 98 2.51 -12.82 -4.03
CA LYS A 98 2.12 -13.40 -5.32
C LYS A 98 2.76 -12.61 -6.45
N LEU A 99 4.01 -12.97 -6.79
CA LEU A 99 4.80 -12.31 -7.82
C LEU A 99 4.63 -12.93 -9.21
N GLY A 100 4.16 -14.17 -9.29
CA GLY A 100 3.76 -14.86 -10.52
C GLY A 100 2.39 -15.49 -10.37
N ASP A 101 2.24 -16.72 -10.84
CA ASP A 101 0.98 -17.47 -10.71
C ASP A 101 0.86 -18.19 -9.34
N VAL A 102 1.99 -18.44 -8.67
CA VAL A 102 2.05 -19.12 -7.37
C VAL A 102 2.10 -18.10 -6.23
N THR A 103 1.48 -18.46 -5.10
CA THR A 103 1.57 -17.70 -3.85
C THR A 103 2.67 -18.31 -2.99
N GLU A 104 3.68 -17.51 -2.66
CA GLU A 104 4.84 -17.90 -1.85
C GLU A 104 4.69 -17.38 -0.42
N LYS A 105 5.15 -18.15 0.57
CA LYS A 105 5.30 -17.67 1.94
C LYS A 105 6.62 -16.92 2.09
N ILE A 106 6.59 -15.86 2.89
CA ILE A 106 7.77 -15.05 3.21
C ILE A 106 8.26 -15.47 4.59
N GLU A 107 9.47 -16.01 4.67
CA GLU A 107 10.08 -16.45 5.93
C GLU A 107 10.93 -15.36 6.58
N ASP A 108 11.56 -14.51 5.76
CA ASP A 108 12.42 -13.43 6.26
C ASP A 108 11.63 -12.41 7.08
N ARG A 109 12.08 -12.20 8.31
CA ARG A 109 11.53 -11.23 9.25
C ARG A 109 11.72 -9.79 8.77
N ALA A 110 12.82 -9.48 8.08
CA ALA A 110 13.07 -8.13 7.57
C ALA A 110 12.06 -7.77 6.48
N GLU A 111 11.85 -8.65 5.49
CA GLU A 111 10.84 -8.48 4.44
C GLU A 111 9.42 -8.32 5.03
N LEU A 112 9.05 -9.19 5.99
CA LEU A 112 7.73 -9.12 6.63
C LEU A 112 7.49 -7.79 7.33
N LYS A 113 8.50 -7.27 8.04
CA LYS A 113 8.41 -5.98 8.74
C LYS A 113 8.23 -4.84 7.76
N GLN A 114 8.91 -4.89 6.61
CA GLN A 114 8.79 -3.88 5.57
C GLN A 114 7.41 -3.93 4.91
N ILE A 115 6.94 -5.11 4.51
CA ILE A 115 5.61 -5.29 3.91
C ILE A 115 4.51 -4.85 4.89
N ALA A 116 4.67 -5.11 6.20
CA ALA A 116 3.73 -4.63 7.22
C ALA A 116 3.71 -3.09 7.33
N ARG A 117 4.85 -2.40 7.16
CA ARG A 117 4.90 -0.94 7.12
C ARG A 117 4.21 -0.39 5.87
N GLN A 118 4.46 -1.01 4.72
CA GLN A 118 3.82 -0.62 3.46
C GLN A 118 2.31 -0.83 3.51
N SER A 119 1.82 -1.97 4.02
CA SER A 119 0.39 -2.26 4.13
C SER A 119 -0.32 -1.28 5.07
N ARG A 120 0.34 -0.85 6.16
CA ARG A 120 -0.17 0.22 7.02
C ARG A 120 -0.29 1.55 6.27
N ARG A 121 0.68 1.92 5.43
CA ARG A 121 0.57 3.13 4.59
C ARG A 121 -0.61 3.03 3.62
N VAL A 122 -0.83 1.87 3.01
CA VAL A 122 -2.00 1.63 2.13
C VAL A 122 -3.30 1.87 2.90
N ILE A 123 -3.45 1.27 4.09
CA ILE A 123 -4.66 1.44 4.91
C ILE A 123 -4.84 2.90 5.35
N LEU A 124 -3.80 3.59 5.77
CA LEU A 124 -3.89 4.99 6.18
C LEU A 124 -4.29 5.90 5.01
N LYS A 125 -3.65 5.73 3.84
CA LYS A 125 -4.01 6.49 2.63
C LYS A 125 -5.46 6.23 2.22
N ALA A 126 -5.88 4.95 2.20
CA ALA A 126 -7.25 4.57 1.90
C ALA A 126 -8.22 5.21 2.89
N PHE A 127 -7.90 5.20 4.18
CA PHE A 127 -8.73 5.80 5.21
C PHE A 127 -8.96 7.29 5.02
N TYR A 128 -7.89 8.07 4.85
CA TYR A 128 -8.03 9.51 4.64
C TYR A 128 -8.82 9.83 3.37
N VAL A 129 -8.58 9.11 2.28
CA VAL A 129 -9.32 9.31 1.02
C VAL A 129 -10.78 8.93 1.17
N THR A 130 -11.09 7.80 1.81
CA THR A 130 -12.47 7.37 2.02
C THR A 130 -13.24 8.37 2.88
N ILE A 131 -12.67 8.83 3.99
CA ILE A 131 -13.31 9.85 4.84
C ILE A 131 -13.56 11.13 4.04
N LEU A 132 -12.56 11.61 3.30
CA LEU A 132 -12.69 12.80 2.46
C LEU A 132 -13.81 12.65 1.42
N LEU A 133 -13.86 11.54 0.69
CA LEU A 133 -14.89 11.27 -0.31
C LEU A 133 -16.29 11.18 0.29
N THR A 134 -16.42 10.53 1.46
CA THR A 134 -17.70 10.45 2.17
C THR A 134 -18.17 11.83 2.64
N LEU A 135 -17.27 12.66 3.17
CA LEU A 135 -17.61 14.04 3.56
C LEU A 135 -18.06 14.87 2.36
N ILE A 136 -17.36 14.77 1.23
CA ILE A 136 -17.75 15.42 -0.02
C ILE A 136 -19.16 14.96 -0.42
N ALA A 137 -19.39 13.64 -0.50
CA ALA A 137 -20.70 13.09 -0.89
C ALA A 137 -21.82 13.52 0.06
N TYR A 138 -21.56 13.56 1.36
CA TYR A 138 -22.52 14.02 2.37
C TYR A 138 -22.88 15.51 2.18
N SER A 139 -21.90 16.34 1.81
CA SER A 139 -22.06 17.79 1.64
C SER A 139 -22.75 18.25 0.35
N LEU A 140 -23.01 17.35 -0.59
CA LEU A 140 -23.62 17.72 -1.87
C LEU A 140 -25.07 18.21 -1.68
N PRO A 141 -25.51 19.23 -2.43
CA PRO A 141 -26.90 19.70 -2.37
C PRO A 141 -27.86 18.69 -3.02
N PHE A 142 -29.16 18.95 -2.83
CA PHE A 142 -30.26 18.23 -3.48
C PHE A 142 -30.68 18.95 -4.77
#